data_AF-A0A1Q4DWK8-F1
#
_entry.id   AF-A0A1Q4DWK8-F1
#
_cell.length_a   1.000
_cell.length_b   1.000
_cell.length_c   1.000
_cell.angle_alpha   90.00
_cell.angle_beta   90.00
_cell.angle_gamma   90.00
#
_symmetry.space_group_name_H-M   'P 1'
#
loop_
_entity.id
_entity.type
_entity.pdbx_description
1 polymer ?
#
loop_
_entity_poly.entity_id
_entity_poly.type
_entity_poly.pdbx_seq_one_letter_code
_entity_poly.pdbx_strand_id
1 'polypeptide(L)'
;MANIGSFKKVGEEYQGSIVTLSVQAKNVRIVPEPASANDNAPTHRIYVGRAEIGAAWAKTSAEQRPYLSVKLDDPSFSQPIFANLFDDDGGESSSLIWSRPRRSSND
;
A
#
# COMPACT_ATOMS: atom_id res chain seq x y z
N MET A 1 -12.27 9.11 -3.76
CA MET A 1 -10.94 8.44 -3.72
C MET A 1 -9.88 9.52 -3.90
N ALA A 2 -8.67 9.31 -3.39
CA ALA A 2 -7.56 10.25 -3.55
C ALA A 2 -6.28 9.45 -3.83
N ASN A 3 -5.48 9.92 -4.78
CA ASN A 3 -4.11 9.43 -4.93
C ASN A 3 -3.28 10.05 -3.80
N ILE A 4 -2.68 9.19 -2.98
CA ILE A 4 -1.84 9.58 -1.84
C ILE A 4 -0.40 9.09 -1.99
N GLY A 5 -0.02 8.57 -3.15
CA GLY A 5 1.34 8.11 -3.38
C GLY A 5 1.59 7.65 -4.80
N SER A 6 2.83 7.84 -5.24
CA SER A 6 3.31 7.46 -6.57
C SER A 6 4.55 6.59 -6.41
N PHE A 7 4.54 5.46 -7.09
CA PHE A 7 5.56 4.42 -7.00
C PHE A 7 6.01 4.00 -8.40
N LYS A 8 7.18 3.38 -8.45
CA LYS A 8 7.69 2.65 -9.60
C LYS A 8 8.14 1.28 -9.14
N LYS A 9 7.96 0.28 -9.99
CA LYS A 9 8.49 -1.06 -9.74
C LYS A 9 9.99 -1.08 -10.03
N VAL A 10 10.78 -1.58 -9.10
CA VAL A 10 12.24 -1.70 -9.20
C VAL A 10 12.62 -3.13 -8.82
N GLY A 11 12.82 -3.97 -9.84
CA GLY A 11 12.91 -5.42 -9.64
C GLY A 11 11.58 -5.96 -9.13
N GLU A 12 11.59 -6.53 -7.91
CA GLU A 12 10.38 -7.04 -7.25
C GLU A 12 9.79 -6.08 -6.22
N GLU A 13 10.48 -4.97 -5.90
CA GLU A 13 10.01 -3.97 -4.95
C GLU A 13 9.26 -2.83 -5.65
N TYR A 14 8.48 -2.07 -4.87
CA TYR A 14 7.99 -0.77 -5.30
C TYR A 14 8.73 0.33 -4.53
N GLN A 15 9.20 1.35 -5.24
CA GLN A 15 9.88 2.51 -4.65
C GLN A 15 9.16 3.79 -5.03
N GLY A 16 8.94 4.67 -4.07
CA GLY A 16 8.12 5.86 -4.31
C GLY A 16 7.99 6.79 -3.13
N SER A 17 6.85 7.46 -3.10
CA SER A 17 6.52 8.43 -2.06
C SER A 17 5.05 8.34 -1.65
N ILE A 18 4.79 8.74 -0.41
CA ILE A 18 3.45 8.90 0.15
C ILE A 18 3.28 10.36 0.54
N VAL A 19 2.20 10.98 0.09
CA VAL A 19 1.88 12.39 0.32
C VAL A 19 0.43 12.53 0.76
N THR A 20 0.26 13.04 1.97
CA THR A 20 -0.99 13.51 2.56
C THR A 20 -0.71 14.83 3.27
N LEU A 21 -1.75 15.49 3.80
CA LEU A 21 -1.53 16.71 4.60
C LEU A 21 -0.71 16.46 5.87
N SER A 22 -0.83 15.27 6.47
CA SER A 22 -0.15 14.92 7.73
C SER A 22 1.17 14.17 7.53
N VAL A 23 1.39 13.58 6.35
CA VAL A 23 2.51 12.67 6.08
C VAL A 23 3.10 12.98 4.71
N GLN A 24 4.39 13.28 4.67
CA GLN A 24 5.14 13.44 3.42
C GLN A 24 6.42 12.62 3.52
N ALA A 25 6.36 11.38 3.02
CA ALA A 25 7.47 10.44 3.06
C ALA A 25 7.99 10.19 1.65
N LYS A 26 9.28 10.44 1.43
CA LYS A 26 10.01 10.06 0.22
C LYS A 26 10.76 8.75 0.48
N ASN A 27 11.15 8.07 -0.60
CA ASN A 27 11.92 6.82 -0.55
C ASN A 27 11.21 5.72 0.25
N VAL A 28 9.89 5.67 0.12
CA VAL A 28 9.08 4.57 0.66
C VAL A 28 9.37 3.34 -0.21
N ARG A 29 9.65 2.20 0.44
CA ARG A 29 9.89 0.92 -0.22
C ARG A 29 8.82 -0.08 0.20
N ILE A 30 8.23 -0.78 -0.76
CA ILE A 30 7.31 -1.90 -0.53
C ILE A 30 8.05 -3.14 -1.00
N VAL A 31 8.43 -3.99 -0.05
CA VAL A 31 9.35 -5.11 -0.23
C VAL A 31 8.57 -6.42 -0.11
N PRO A 32 8.67 -7.35 -1.07
CA PRO A 32 8.07 -8.67 -0.96
C PRO A 32 8.63 -9.44 0.25
N GLU A 33 7.76 -10.18 0.93
CA GLU A 33 8.15 -11.11 1.98
C GLU A 33 8.20 -12.54 1.43
N PRO A 34 9.04 -13.42 2.01
CA PRO A 34 8.99 -14.85 1.72
C PRO A 34 7.59 -15.43 1.95
N ALA A 35 7.22 -16.40 1.12
CA ALA A 35 5.94 -17.08 1.26
C ALA A 35 5.76 -17.65 2.68
N SER A 36 4.62 -17.34 3.29
CA SER A 36 4.24 -17.83 4.62
C SER A 36 3.25 -18.99 4.50
N ALA A 37 3.27 -19.91 5.46
CA ALA A 37 2.23 -20.93 5.60
C ALA A 37 0.90 -20.37 6.16
N ASN A 38 0.90 -19.11 6.62
CA ASN A 38 -0.29 -18.42 7.08
C ASN A 38 -0.84 -17.51 5.97
N ASP A 39 -2.00 -17.83 5.43
CA ASP A 39 -2.66 -17.05 4.37
C ASP A 39 -2.99 -15.61 4.78
N ASN A 40 -3.05 -15.33 6.09
CA ASN A 40 -3.26 -13.97 6.62
C ASN A 40 -1.96 -13.17 6.75
N ALA A 41 -0.79 -13.80 6.59
CA ALA A 41 0.48 -13.10 6.65
C ALA A 41 0.59 -12.07 5.52
N PRO A 42 1.25 -10.92 5.75
CA PRO A 42 1.49 -9.95 4.70
C PRO A 42 2.39 -10.54 3.61
N THR A 43 2.09 -10.20 2.37
CA THR A 43 2.96 -10.57 1.23
C THR A 43 4.05 -9.54 1.00
N HIS A 44 3.90 -8.33 1.53
CA HIS A 44 4.89 -7.27 1.46
C HIS A 44 4.96 -6.48 2.78
N ARG A 45 6.15 -5.94 3.07
CA ARG A 45 6.40 -4.97 4.15
C ARG A 45 6.72 -3.61 3.58
N ILE A 46 6.36 -2.56 4.30
CA ILE A 46 6.51 -1.17 3.84
C ILE A 46 7.49 -0.44 4.75
N TYR A 47 8.51 0.18 4.17
CA TYR A 47 9.60 0.81 4.91
C TYR A 47 9.86 2.25 4.48
N VAL A 48 10.34 3.06 5.43
CA VAL A 48 11.03 4.33 5.18
C VAL A 48 12.37 4.29 5.92
N GLY A 49 13.48 4.27 5.18
CA GLY A 49 14.78 3.99 5.76
C GLY A 49 14.79 2.62 6.45
N ARG A 50 14.99 2.63 7.78
CA ARG A 50 14.96 1.44 8.66
C ARG A 50 13.62 1.21 9.37
N ALA A 51 12.68 2.15 9.28
CA ALA A 51 11.39 2.05 9.97
C ALA A 51 10.42 1.25 9.13
N GLU A 52 9.79 0.23 9.71
CA GLU A 52 8.62 -0.43 9.13
C GLU A 52 7.39 0.41 9.45
N ILE A 53 6.64 0.81 8.42
CA ILE A 53 5.49 1.73 8.54
C ILE A 53 4.17 1.09 8.09
N GLY A 54 4.19 -0.20 7.76
CA GLY A 54 3.00 -0.90 7.30
C GLY A 54 3.30 -2.21 6.57
N ALA A 55 2.24 -2.77 6.03
CA ALA A 55 2.27 -4.02 5.30
C ALA A 55 1.26 -4.01 4.15
N ALA A 56 1.43 -4.94 3.21
CA ALA A 56 0.48 -5.12 2.13
C ALA A 56 0.24 -6.60 1.79
N TRP A 57 -0.89 -6.84 1.14
CA TRP A 57 -1.35 -8.16 0.70
C TRP A 57 -1.67 -8.11 -0.78
N ALA A 58 -1.09 -9.04 -1.55
CA ALA A 58 -1.42 -9.22 -2.95
C ALA A 58 -2.84 -9.76 -3.06
N LYS A 59 -3.66 -9.08 -3.86
CA LYS A 59 -5.06 -9.44 -4.10
C LYS A 59 -5.39 -9.28 -5.58
N THR A 60 -6.48 -9.91 -5.97
CA THR A 60 -7.08 -9.79 -7.30
C THR A 60 -8.45 -9.15 -7.16
N SER A 61 -8.74 -8.13 -7.95
CA SER A 61 -10.05 -7.45 -7.95
C SER A 61 -11.14 -8.33 -8.59
N ALA A 62 -12.40 -7.93 -8.48
CA ALA A 62 -13.50 -8.59 -9.17
C ALA A 62 -13.32 -8.59 -10.71
N GLU A 63 -12.66 -7.55 -11.23
CA GLU A 63 -12.30 -7.40 -12.65
C GLU A 63 -11.01 -8.15 -13.03
N GLN A 64 -10.54 -9.09 -12.19
CA GLN A 64 -9.31 -9.86 -12.40
C GLN A 64 -8.03 -9.02 -12.50
N ARG A 65 -8.02 -7.83 -11.88
CA ARG A 65 -6.84 -6.96 -11.85
C ARG A 65 -6.01 -7.18 -10.58
N PRO A 66 -4.71 -7.49 -10.67
CA PRO A 66 -3.86 -7.61 -9.50
C PRO A 66 -3.65 -6.24 -8.84
N TYR A 67 -3.58 -6.21 -7.53
CA TYR A 67 -3.28 -5.01 -6.74
C TYR A 67 -2.69 -5.38 -5.37
N LEU A 68 -2.06 -4.42 -4.71
CA LEU A 68 -1.69 -4.57 -3.30
C LEU A 68 -2.72 -3.86 -2.42
N SER A 69 -3.34 -4.59 -1.51
CA SER A 69 -4.12 -4.02 -0.41
C SER A 69 -3.15 -3.58 0.68
N VAL A 70 -3.07 -2.29 0.94
CA VAL A 70 -2.05 -1.66 1.80
C VAL A 70 -2.67 -1.21 3.12
N LYS A 71 -1.99 -1.51 4.22
CA LYS A 71 -2.23 -0.95 5.55
C LYS A 71 -0.97 -0.20 6.00
N LEU A 72 -1.09 1.11 6.19
CA LEU A 72 -0.05 1.94 6.81
C LEU A 72 -0.43 2.15 8.28
N ASP A 73 0.46 1.81 9.20
CA ASP A 73 0.19 1.75 10.64
C ASP A 73 1.47 2.10 11.41
N ASP A 74 1.85 3.36 11.32
CA ASP A 74 3.00 3.93 12.02
C ASP A 74 2.54 4.65 13.31
N PRO A 75 3.33 4.68 14.40
CA PRO A 75 2.97 5.37 15.64
C PRO A 75 2.60 6.85 15.50
N SER A 76 2.99 7.53 14.40
CA SER A 76 2.58 8.91 14.12
C SER A 76 1.12 9.04 13.66
N PHE A 77 0.44 7.94 13.33
CA PHE A 77 -0.95 7.93 12.90
C PHE A 77 -1.88 7.69 14.08
N SER A 78 -2.96 8.45 14.17
CA SER A 78 -4.00 8.20 15.18
C SER A 78 -4.76 6.90 14.92
N GLN A 79 -4.81 6.44 13.67
CA GLN A 79 -5.44 5.20 13.20
C GLN A 79 -4.75 4.70 11.93
N PRO A 80 -4.83 3.40 11.61
CA PRO A 80 -4.28 2.87 10.37
C PRO A 80 -4.92 3.51 9.12
N ILE A 81 -4.10 3.72 8.08
CA ILE A 81 -4.55 4.17 6.76
C ILE A 81 -4.61 2.97 5.83
N PHE A 82 -5.79 2.70 5.26
CA PHE A 82 -5.99 1.65 4.27
C PHE A 82 -6.05 2.22 2.86
N ALA A 83 -5.25 1.70 1.97
CA ALA A 83 -5.18 2.12 0.57
C ALA A 83 -4.96 0.90 -0.35
N ASN A 84 -5.05 1.11 -1.65
CA ASN A 84 -4.75 0.07 -2.64
C ASN A 84 -3.73 0.60 -3.65
N LEU A 85 -2.65 -0.15 -3.87
CA LEU A 85 -1.68 0.15 -4.91
C LEU A 85 -2.07 -0.57 -6.19
N PHE A 86 -2.25 0.18 -7.27
CA PHE A 86 -2.49 -0.35 -8.60
C PHE A 86 -1.37 0.06 -9.53
N ASP A 87 -0.98 -0.84 -10.42
CA ASP A 87 -0.15 -0.46 -11.56
C ASP A 87 -0.98 0.38 -12.53
N ASP A 88 -0.40 1.49 -12.99
CA ASP A 88 -0.97 2.36 -14.01
C ASP A 88 -0.81 1.71 -15.39
N ASP A 89 -1.47 2.28 -16.40
CA ASP A 89 -1.36 1.80 -17.78
C ASP A 89 0.10 1.83 -18.26
N GLY A 90 0.56 0.70 -18.80
CA GLY A 90 1.96 0.51 -19.21
C GLY A 90 2.89 -0.05 -18.14
N GLY A 91 2.45 -0.17 -16.87
CA GLY A 91 3.18 -0.88 -15.81
C GLY A 91 4.47 -0.21 -15.31
N GLU A 92 4.79 1.00 -15.79
CA GLU A 92 6.01 1.73 -15.38
C GLU A 92 5.81 2.52 -14.08
N SER A 93 4.58 2.90 -13.76
CA SER A 93 4.21 3.59 -12.53
C SER A 93 3.06 2.88 -11.83
N SER A 94 2.95 3.10 -10.53
CA SER A 94 1.88 2.58 -9.71
C SER A 94 1.34 3.69 -8.79
N SER A 95 0.03 3.74 -8.65
CA SER A 95 -0.67 4.76 -7.87
C SER A 95 -1.25 4.16 -6.59
N LEU A 96 -0.96 4.79 -5.44
CA LEU A 96 -1.51 4.41 -4.14
C LEU A 96 -2.80 5.18 -3.89
N ILE A 97 -3.93 4.48 -4.00
CA ILE A 97 -5.26 5.08 -3.96
C ILE A 97 -5.90 4.83 -2.60
N TRP A 98 -6.17 5.91 -1.89
CA TRP A 98 -6.93 5.90 -0.65
C TRP A 98 -8.41 6.20 -0.92
N SER A 99 -9.28 5.57 -0.13
CA SER A 99 -10.71 5.86 -0.12
C SER A 99 -11.21 5.91 1.31
N ARG A 100 -12.16 6.80 1.62
CA ARG A 100 -12.81 6.79 2.93
C ARG A 100 -13.56 5.46 3.07
N PRO A 101 -13.39 4.74 4.19
CA PRO A 101 -14.29 3.67 4.56
C PRO A 101 -15.71 4.21 4.55
N ARG A 102 -16.61 3.59 3.77
CA ARG A 102 -18.04 3.86 3.93
C ARG A 102 -18.42 3.28 5.28
N ARG A 103 -19.09 4.06 6.15
CA ARG A 103 -19.78 3.47 7.30
C ARG A 103 -20.71 2.41 6.72
N SER A 104 -20.53 1.14 7.08
CA SER A 104 -21.64 0.21 6.92
C SER A 104 -22.72 0.72 7.86
N SER A 105 -23.85 1.13 7.31
CA SER A 105 -25.07 1.26 8.11
C SER A 105 -25.42 -0.16 8.54
N ASN A 106 -24.92 -0.59 9.69
CA ASN A 106 -25.53 -1.68 10.42
C ASN A 106 -26.49 -0.99 11.39
N ASP A 107 -27.70 -0.77 10.89
CA ASP A 107 -28.89 -0.54 11.72
C ASP A 107 -29.39 -1.92 12.16
#